data_AF-A0A8H6RA51-F1
#
_entry.id   AF-A0A8H6RA51-F1
#
_cell.length_a   1.000
_cell.length_b   1.000
_cell.length_c   1.000
_cell.angle_alpha   90.00
_cell.angle_beta   90.00
_cell.angle_gamma   90.00
#
_symmetry.space_group_name_H-M   'P 1'
#
loop_
_entity.id
_entity.type
_entity.pdbx_description
1 polymer ?
#
loop_
_entity_poly.entity_id
_entity_poly.type
_entity_poly.pdbx_seq_one_letter_code
_entity_poly.pdbx_strand_id
1 'polypeptide(L)'
;MLLPSPVRILAPQLNSLHGVRVSRSIAMAAKRASADDFEEGHEDHVSSTALPGKQPTEQFPESQKPNAFTELMRAKPKIQPTKENRDEPSKRTTFFGRDGLAAYTVDPASFPQSRVIYYNDKFTVINDLYPKASVHVLILPREPAKNVQRGQEAFDDPQFLEDCRQEEQKVRKMVAEELRRRFGKHSSSEQARIQAIESDDPPAELPPGRDWAKEVISGTHANPSMNHLHIHVLSRDMVSEPMKKSNHYLSFTTDFFIGLDQYPLPSDDHRRNYKHFPEDMYCWRCGKNFGRKMAKLKDHLAEEFEEWKKE
;
A
#
# COMPACT_ATOMS: atom_id res chain seq x y z
N MET A 1 -69.52 -34.09 -49.43
CA MET A 1 -68.79 -35.14 -50.17
C MET A 1 -67.72 -34.42 -50.99
N LEU A 2 -66.41 -34.60 -50.87
CA LEU A 2 -65.57 -35.64 -50.27
C LEU A 2 -64.27 -34.98 -49.73
N LEU A 3 -63.93 -35.31 -48.49
CA LEU A 3 -62.56 -35.44 -47.94
C LEU A 3 -62.03 -36.86 -48.33
N PRO A 4 -60.80 -37.34 -47.97
CA PRO A 4 -59.55 -36.70 -47.50
C PRO A 4 -58.21 -37.36 -48.02
N SER A 5 -57.07 -36.85 -47.51
CA SER A 5 -55.91 -37.63 -46.97
C SER A 5 -54.79 -38.13 -47.92
N PRO A 6 -53.60 -38.56 -47.42
CA PRO A 6 -52.46 -37.69 -47.09
C PRO A 6 -51.14 -38.20 -47.73
N VAL A 7 -50.05 -37.43 -47.71
CA VAL A 7 -48.71 -37.98 -48.03
C VAL A 7 -47.72 -37.72 -46.90
N ARG A 8 -47.01 -38.82 -46.59
CA ARG A 8 -46.17 -39.11 -45.44
C ARG A 8 -44.87 -38.31 -45.38
N ILE A 9 -44.48 -38.14 -44.11
CA ILE A 9 -43.17 -37.85 -43.53
C ILE A 9 -42.05 -38.71 -44.14
N LEU A 10 -40.92 -38.06 -44.47
CA LEU A 10 -39.58 -38.65 -44.43
C LEU A 10 -38.59 -37.57 -43.97
N ALA A 11 -37.97 -37.81 -42.81
CA ALA A 11 -36.86 -37.04 -42.28
C ALA A 11 -35.55 -37.34 -43.04
N PRO A 12 -34.58 -36.41 -43.02
CA PRO A 12 -33.20 -36.82 -42.89
C PRO A 12 -32.48 -36.09 -41.75
N GLN A 13 -32.02 -36.92 -40.82
CA GLN A 13 -30.75 -36.89 -40.09
C GLN A 13 -30.10 -35.56 -39.67
N LEU A 14 -29.97 -35.46 -38.34
CA LEU A 14 -29.00 -34.69 -37.58
C LEU A 14 -27.59 -34.76 -38.19
N ASN A 15 -27.02 -33.59 -38.49
CA ASN A 15 -25.58 -33.39 -38.47
C ASN A 15 -25.22 -32.31 -37.45
N SER A 16 -24.60 -32.76 -36.38
CA SER A 16 -23.82 -31.97 -35.44
C SER A 16 -22.63 -31.36 -36.18
N LEU A 17 -22.49 -30.04 -36.19
CA LEU A 17 -21.19 -29.39 -36.33
C LEU A 17 -21.14 -28.14 -35.45
N HIS A 18 -20.25 -28.26 -34.47
CA HIS A 18 -19.78 -27.23 -33.56
C HIS A 18 -19.18 -26.03 -34.30
N GLY A 19 -19.25 -24.86 -33.67
CA GLY A 19 -18.25 -23.82 -33.88
C GLY A 19 -18.78 -22.47 -34.33
N VAL A 20 -19.71 -21.86 -33.57
CA VAL A 20 -19.82 -20.39 -33.59
C VAL A 20 -18.53 -19.85 -32.98
N ARG A 21 -17.54 -19.54 -33.81
CA ARG A 21 -16.41 -18.69 -33.44
C ARG A 21 -16.98 -17.30 -33.19
N VAL A 22 -17.33 -17.04 -31.93
CA VAL A 22 -17.38 -15.67 -31.41
C VAL A 22 -15.94 -15.17 -31.51
N SER A 23 -15.65 -14.43 -32.56
CA SER A 23 -14.41 -13.65 -32.65
C SER A 23 -14.41 -12.69 -31.46
N ARG A 24 -13.76 -13.10 -30.37
CA ARG A 24 -13.28 -12.17 -29.35
C ARG A 24 -12.33 -11.24 -30.10
N SER A 25 -12.83 -10.06 -30.44
CA SER A 25 -11.97 -8.91 -30.67
C SER A 25 -11.14 -8.76 -29.40
N ILE A 26 -9.92 -9.28 -29.44
CA ILE A 26 -8.85 -8.80 -28.58
C ILE A 26 -8.63 -7.37 -29.07
N ALA A 27 -9.41 -6.43 -28.52
CA ALA A 27 -8.99 -5.06 -28.52
C ALA A 27 -7.61 -5.09 -27.85
N MET A 28 -6.56 -4.79 -28.61
CA MET A 28 -5.28 -4.45 -28.00
C MET A 28 -5.59 -3.28 -27.06
N ALA A 29 -5.67 -3.57 -25.76
CA ALA A 29 -5.78 -2.54 -24.76
C ALA A 29 -4.61 -1.58 -25.01
N ALA A 30 -4.93 -0.32 -25.32
CA ALA A 30 -3.91 0.69 -25.51
C ALA A 30 -2.98 0.66 -24.28
N LYS A 31 -1.66 0.48 -24.51
CA LYS A 31 -0.66 0.40 -23.44
C LYS A 31 -0.77 1.65 -22.57
N ARG A 32 -1.37 1.50 -21.39
CA ARG A 32 -1.45 2.54 -20.36
C ARG A 32 -0.15 2.54 -19.56
N ALA A 33 0.33 3.70 -19.15
CA ALA A 33 1.51 3.80 -18.28
C ALA A 33 1.28 3.05 -16.97
N SER A 34 2.28 2.33 -16.45
CA SER A 34 2.23 1.64 -15.16
C SER A 34 3.51 1.96 -14.38
N ALA A 35 3.39 2.10 -13.05
CA ALA A 35 4.54 2.27 -12.18
C ALA A 35 5.47 1.05 -12.21
N ASP A 36 4.89 -0.14 -12.30
CA ASP A 36 5.60 -1.42 -12.39
C ASP A 36 5.28 -2.12 -13.73
N ASP A 37 6.32 -2.51 -14.46
CA ASP A 37 6.23 -3.45 -15.56
C ASP A 37 6.28 -4.86 -14.97
N PHE A 38 5.13 -5.45 -14.63
CA PHE A 38 5.04 -6.86 -14.29
C PHE A 38 5.33 -7.67 -15.56
N GLU A 39 6.56 -8.12 -15.76
CA GLU A 39 6.85 -9.17 -16.74
C GLU A 39 6.19 -10.46 -16.23
N GLU A 40 5.30 -11.05 -17.04
CA GLU A 40 4.69 -12.36 -16.78
C GLU A 40 5.80 -13.41 -16.63
N GLY A 41 6.24 -13.68 -15.40
CA GLY A 41 7.30 -14.65 -15.13
C GLY A 41 8.03 -14.48 -13.79
N HIS A 42 7.96 -13.31 -13.14
CA HIS A 42 8.46 -13.14 -11.77
C HIS A 42 7.29 -13.35 -10.79
N GLU A 43 7.26 -14.50 -10.13
CA GLU A 43 6.22 -14.80 -9.15
C GLU A 43 6.46 -14.03 -7.85
N ASP A 44 6.04 -12.77 -7.80
CA ASP A 44 6.07 -11.97 -6.57
C ASP A 44 4.88 -12.41 -5.68
N HIS A 45 5.17 -13.33 -4.75
CA HIS A 45 4.19 -13.94 -3.85
C HIS A 45 3.97 -13.10 -2.59
N VAL A 46 2.74 -12.70 -2.33
CA VAL A 46 2.34 -12.29 -0.97
C VAL A 46 1.86 -13.54 -0.24
N SER A 47 2.74 -14.12 0.57
CA SER A 47 2.44 -15.30 1.39
C SER A 47 2.53 -14.96 2.86
N SER A 48 1.51 -15.33 3.64
CA SER A 48 1.47 -15.08 5.08
C SER A 48 2.43 -16.02 5.82
N THR A 49 3.32 -15.46 6.64
CA THR A 49 4.09 -16.21 7.66
C THR A 49 3.61 -15.77 9.04
N ALA A 50 2.48 -16.30 9.47
CA ALA A 50 1.91 -16.07 10.79
C ALA A 50 2.66 -16.89 11.86
N LEU A 51 2.74 -16.34 13.08
CA LEU A 51 3.04 -17.09 14.30
C LEU A 51 1.72 -17.30 15.07
N PRO A 52 1.46 -18.48 15.64
CA PRO A 52 0.26 -18.69 16.44
C PRO A 52 0.35 -17.90 17.75
N GLY A 53 -0.56 -16.94 17.92
CA GLY A 53 -0.77 -16.25 19.20
C GLY A 53 -1.40 -17.19 20.22
N LYS A 54 -0.56 -17.93 20.98
CA LYS A 54 -1.03 -18.56 22.23
C LYS A 54 -0.99 -17.51 23.34
N GLN A 55 -2.16 -17.14 23.85
CA GLN A 55 -2.25 -16.51 25.18
C GLN A 55 -1.65 -17.48 26.21
N PRO A 56 -0.79 -17.01 27.15
CA PRO A 56 -0.36 -17.86 28.25
C PRO A 56 -1.55 -18.07 29.20
N THR A 57 -2.22 -19.22 29.08
CA THR A 57 -2.98 -19.80 30.20
C THR A 57 -2.02 -20.62 31.05
N GLU A 58 -1.18 -19.94 31.84
CA GLU A 58 -0.56 -20.55 33.01
C GLU A 58 -1.20 -19.95 34.26
N GLN A 59 -2.13 -20.68 34.86
CA GLN A 59 -2.59 -20.43 36.21
C GLN A 59 -1.54 -20.98 37.17
N PHE A 60 -0.82 -20.09 37.85
CA PHE A 60 0.02 -20.47 38.98
C PHE A 60 -0.85 -20.68 40.23
N PRO A 61 -0.66 -21.76 41.01
CA PRO A 61 -1.33 -21.94 42.29
C PRO A 61 -0.92 -20.84 43.28
N GLU A 62 -1.87 -20.42 44.11
CA GLU A 62 -1.87 -19.15 44.86
C GLU A 62 -0.82 -19.02 45.98
N SER A 63 0.08 -20.00 46.16
CA SER A 63 0.97 -20.06 47.34
C SER A 63 2.46 -19.80 47.10
N GLN A 64 2.92 -19.51 45.87
CA GLN A 64 4.34 -19.17 45.63
C GLN A 64 4.52 -18.18 44.47
N LYS A 65 4.36 -16.88 44.74
CA LYS A 65 4.87 -15.82 43.85
C LYS A 65 6.28 -15.42 44.29
N PRO A 66 7.33 -15.62 43.49
CA PRO A 66 8.63 -15.02 43.78
C PRO A 66 8.56 -13.49 43.60
N ASN A 67 9.28 -12.76 44.44
CA ASN A 67 9.31 -11.29 44.38
C ASN A 67 10.00 -10.80 43.10
N ALA A 68 9.52 -9.70 42.53
CA ALA A 68 9.95 -9.12 41.25
C ALA A 68 11.47 -8.88 41.13
N PHE A 69 12.15 -8.69 42.26
CA PHE A 69 13.60 -8.51 42.29
C PHE A 69 14.38 -9.80 42.01
N THR A 70 13.81 -10.97 42.33
CA THR A 70 14.43 -12.28 42.11
C THR A 70 14.32 -12.73 40.65
N GLU A 71 13.33 -12.23 39.91
CA GLU A 71 13.20 -12.43 38.45
C GLU A 71 14.21 -11.60 37.66
N LEU A 72 14.43 -10.35 38.08
CA LEU A 72 15.33 -9.40 37.41
C LEU A 72 16.81 -9.81 37.46
N MET A 73 17.21 -10.59 38.46
CA MET A 73 18.61 -11.01 38.70
C MET A 73 18.95 -12.42 38.18
N ARG A 74 18.02 -13.11 37.50
CA ARG A 74 18.32 -14.41 36.89
C ARG A 74 19.14 -14.22 35.62
N ALA A 75 20.26 -14.94 35.52
CA ALA A 75 21.07 -14.97 34.31
C ALA A 75 20.20 -15.38 33.12
N LYS A 76 20.15 -14.54 32.09
CA LYS A 76 19.38 -14.80 30.87
C LYS A 76 19.80 -16.16 30.30
N PRO A 77 18.88 -17.12 30.11
CA PRO A 77 19.23 -18.36 29.43
C PRO A 77 19.77 -18.01 28.03
N LYS A 78 20.88 -18.64 27.66
CA LYS A 78 21.44 -18.51 26.31
C LYS A 78 20.35 -18.91 25.32
N ILE A 79 19.86 -17.93 24.56
CA ILE A 79 18.88 -18.14 23.49
C ILE A 79 19.56 -19.03 22.46
N GLN A 80 19.23 -20.31 22.47
CA GLN A 80 19.51 -21.18 21.33
C GLN A 80 18.59 -20.72 20.18
N PRO A 81 19.05 -20.72 18.92
CA PRO A 81 18.20 -20.36 17.79
C PRO A 81 17.03 -21.34 17.75
N THR A 82 15.87 -20.88 18.20
CA THR A 82 14.63 -21.64 18.17
C THR A 82 14.26 -21.87 16.72
N LYS A 83 14.12 -23.14 16.33
CA LYS A 83 13.47 -23.53 15.08
C LYS A 83 12.14 -22.79 14.99
N GLU A 84 11.94 -22.10 13.88
CA GLU A 84 10.80 -21.22 13.64
C GLU A 84 9.49 -22.01 13.65
N ASN A 85 8.62 -21.77 14.63
CA ASN A 85 7.23 -22.23 14.60
C ASN A 85 6.41 -21.26 13.74
N ARG A 86 6.49 -21.38 12.41
CA ARG A 86 5.64 -20.63 11.47
C ARG A 86 4.46 -21.51 11.07
N ASP A 87 3.25 -20.96 11.06
CA ASP A 87 2.10 -21.62 10.43
C ASP A 87 2.28 -21.60 8.90
N GLU A 88 1.84 -22.67 8.22
CA GLU A 88 1.91 -22.73 6.75
C GLU A 88 0.90 -21.78 6.10
N PRO A 89 1.25 -21.15 4.96
CA PRO A 89 0.34 -20.28 4.22
C PRO A 89 -0.99 -20.97 3.90
N SER A 90 -2.11 -20.31 4.21
CA SER A 90 -3.43 -20.84 3.87
C SER A 90 -3.88 -20.39 2.48
N LYS A 91 -4.78 -21.16 1.84
CA LYS A 91 -5.45 -20.76 0.58
C LYS A 91 -6.15 -19.40 0.66
N ARG A 92 -6.49 -18.90 1.86
CA ARG A 92 -7.14 -17.60 2.07
C ARG A 92 -6.17 -16.43 2.02
N THR A 93 -4.87 -16.68 2.10
CA THR A 93 -3.82 -15.66 2.23
C THR A 93 -2.81 -15.69 1.09
N THR A 94 -2.86 -16.70 0.22
CA THR A 94 -1.99 -16.83 -0.95
C THR A 94 -2.65 -16.22 -2.17
N PHE A 95 -2.16 -15.06 -2.59
CA PHE A 95 -2.56 -14.40 -3.82
C PHE A 95 -1.32 -14.10 -4.67
N PHE A 96 -1.48 -14.20 -5.98
CA PHE A 96 -0.37 -14.19 -6.94
C PHE A 96 -0.42 -12.93 -7.81
N GLY A 97 0.76 -12.42 -8.16
CA GLY A 97 0.91 -11.28 -9.07
C GLY A 97 0.13 -10.05 -8.59
N ARG A 98 -0.69 -9.48 -9.47
CA ARG A 98 -1.42 -8.22 -9.21
C ARG A 98 -2.49 -8.30 -8.12
N ASP A 99 -2.83 -9.51 -7.66
CA ASP A 99 -3.81 -9.73 -6.60
C ASP A 99 -3.20 -9.86 -5.20
N GLY A 100 -1.87 -9.74 -5.05
CA GLY A 100 -1.18 -9.91 -3.77
C GLY A 100 -1.75 -9.10 -2.59
N LEU A 101 -2.32 -7.92 -2.86
CA LEU A 101 -2.93 -7.06 -1.82
C LEU A 101 -4.24 -7.62 -1.25
N ALA A 102 -4.93 -8.53 -1.94
CA ALA A 102 -6.17 -9.14 -1.48
C ALA A 102 -6.01 -9.80 -0.10
N ALA A 103 -4.85 -10.42 0.13
CA ALA A 103 -4.53 -11.14 1.36
C ALA A 103 -4.76 -10.29 2.61
N TYR A 104 -4.37 -9.02 2.55
CA TYR A 104 -4.49 -8.06 3.65
C TYR A 104 -5.94 -7.58 3.87
N THR A 105 -6.79 -7.63 2.85
CA THR A 105 -8.20 -7.23 3.00
C THR A 105 -9.09 -8.37 3.50
N VAL A 106 -8.76 -9.61 3.11
CA VAL A 106 -9.51 -10.83 3.45
C VAL A 106 -9.25 -11.26 4.88
N ASP A 107 -7.98 -11.36 5.29
CA ASP A 107 -7.61 -11.82 6.63
C ASP A 107 -6.41 -11.04 7.21
N PRO A 108 -6.60 -9.74 7.54
CA PRO A 108 -5.53 -8.89 8.07
C PRO A 108 -4.95 -9.40 9.39
N ALA A 109 -5.74 -10.13 10.18
CA ALA A 109 -5.33 -10.67 11.48
C ALA A 109 -4.24 -11.75 11.34
N SER A 110 -4.16 -12.40 10.19
CA SER A 110 -3.15 -13.43 9.91
C SER A 110 -1.74 -12.88 9.70
N PHE A 111 -1.55 -11.56 9.67
CA PHE A 111 -0.26 -10.92 9.41
C PHE A 111 0.34 -10.29 10.67
N PRO A 112 1.68 -10.28 10.81
CA PRO A 112 2.33 -9.63 11.95
C PRO A 112 2.13 -8.10 11.89
N GLN A 113 2.25 -7.45 13.05
CA GLN A 113 2.15 -5.99 13.17
C GLN A 113 3.22 -5.22 12.37
N SER A 114 4.35 -5.88 12.06
CA SER A 114 5.36 -5.32 11.16
C SER A 114 4.85 -5.16 9.72
N ARG A 115 3.80 -5.89 9.34
CA ARG A 115 3.17 -5.84 8.02
C ARG A 115 1.85 -5.07 8.06
N VAL A 116 0.91 -5.49 8.91
CA VAL A 116 -0.39 -4.84 9.10
C VAL A 116 -0.30 -3.94 10.32
N ILE A 117 -0.38 -2.63 10.12
CA ILE A 117 -0.31 -1.64 11.21
C ILE A 117 -1.57 -1.75 12.06
N TYR A 118 -2.73 -1.70 11.42
CA TYR A 118 -4.03 -1.97 12.02
C TYR A 118 -5.08 -2.26 10.94
N TYR A 119 -6.27 -2.66 11.36
CA TYR A 119 -7.43 -2.80 10.49
C TYR A 119 -8.71 -2.53 11.28
N ASN A 120 -9.77 -2.17 10.57
CA ASN A 120 -11.13 -2.02 11.06
C ASN A 120 -12.11 -2.61 10.03
N ASP A 121 -13.41 -2.45 10.24
CA ASP A 121 -14.43 -3.03 9.35
C ASP A 121 -14.35 -2.51 7.90
N LYS A 122 -13.85 -1.28 7.71
CA LYS A 122 -13.79 -0.62 6.39
C LYS A 122 -12.41 -0.68 5.74
N PHE A 123 -11.32 -0.68 6.51
CA PHE A 123 -9.96 -0.48 6.01
C PHE A 123 -8.94 -1.42 6.66
N THR A 124 -7.95 -1.83 5.89
CA THR A 124 -6.69 -2.39 6.38
C THR A 124 -5.56 -1.43 6.06
N VAL A 125 -4.69 -1.14 7.03
CA VAL A 125 -3.52 -0.27 6.85
C VAL A 125 -2.24 -1.08 7.00
N ILE A 126 -1.37 -1.02 5.99
CA ILE A 126 -0.16 -1.86 5.91
C ILE A 126 1.10 -1.05 5.61
N ASN A 127 2.25 -1.56 6.02
CA ASN A 127 3.53 -1.11 5.49
C ASN A 127 3.71 -1.66 4.07
N ASP A 128 4.04 -0.79 3.11
CA ASP A 128 4.37 -1.20 1.75
C ASP A 128 5.60 -2.14 1.78
N LEU A 129 5.53 -3.24 1.02
CA LEU A 129 6.63 -4.21 0.95
C LEU A 129 7.85 -3.66 0.19
N TYR A 130 7.63 -2.74 -0.74
CA TYR A 130 8.63 -2.10 -1.58
C TYR A 130 8.53 -0.58 -1.44
N PRO A 131 8.80 -0.02 -0.24
CA PRO A 131 8.61 1.40 0.05
C PRO A 131 9.37 2.28 -0.93
N LYS A 132 8.76 3.38 -1.36
CA LYS A 132 9.32 4.33 -2.34
C LYS A 132 9.84 5.62 -1.68
N ALA A 133 9.72 5.69 -0.36
CA ALA A 133 10.21 6.75 0.49
C ALA A 133 10.56 6.17 1.88
N SER A 134 11.07 7.01 2.77
CA SER A 134 11.45 6.63 4.13
C SER A 134 10.32 5.95 4.92
N VAL A 135 9.09 6.47 4.80
CA VAL A 135 7.88 5.84 5.33
C VAL A 135 6.88 5.73 4.18
N HIS A 136 6.38 4.52 3.93
CA HIS A 136 5.39 4.27 2.89
C HIS A 136 4.35 3.26 3.39
N VAL A 137 3.12 3.74 3.55
CA VAL A 137 1.97 3.01 4.07
C VAL A 137 0.89 2.96 2.99
N LEU A 138 0.13 1.87 2.96
CA LEU A 138 -1.03 1.72 2.08
C LEU A 138 -2.30 1.60 2.92
N ILE A 139 -3.33 2.35 2.55
CA ILE A 139 -4.70 2.16 3.03
C ILE A 139 -5.45 1.33 2.00
N LEU A 140 -5.99 0.19 2.44
CA LEU A 140 -6.69 -0.77 1.61
C LEU A 140 -8.17 -0.81 2.04
N PRO A 141 -9.09 -0.29 1.21
CA PRO A 141 -10.52 -0.50 1.43
C PRO A 141 -10.87 -1.98 1.40
N ARG A 142 -11.71 -2.42 2.34
CA ARG A 142 -12.11 -3.83 2.49
C ARG A 142 -13.42 -4.16 1.79
N GLU A 143 -14.17 -3.15 1.36
CA GLU A 143 -15.44 -3.33 0.66
C GLU A 143 -15.22 -3.97 -0.73
N PRO A 144 -15.75 -5.18 -1.00
CA PRO A 144 -15.48 -5.89 -2.25
C PRO A 144 -15.93 -5.17 -3.53
N ALA A 145 -16.96 -4.32 -3.44
CA ALA A 145 -17.46 -3.56 -4.59
C ALA A 145 -16.52 -2.42 -5.00
N LYS A 146 -15.73 -1.90 -4.05
CA LYS A 146 -14.84 -0.74 -4.24
C LYS A 146 -13.38 -1.16 -4.37
N ASN A 147 -12.99 -2.21 -3.66
CA ASN A 147 -11.59 -2.59 -3.54
C ASN A 147 -10.99 -3.17 -4.83
N VAL A 148 -11.78 -3.52 -5.85
CA VAL A 148 -11.30 -3.94 -7.18
C VAL A 148 -11.45 -2.86 -8.25
N GLN A 149 -11.85 -1.64 -7.85
CA GLN A 149 -12.00 -0.50 -8.74
C GLN A 149 -10.73 0.33 -8.78
N ARG A 150 -10.51 1.05 -9.88
CA ARG A 150 -9.47 2.08 -9.96
C ARG A 150 -9.89 3.30 -9.13
N GLY A 151 -8.93 4.07 -8.62
CA GLY A 151 -9.20 5.26 -7.82
C GLY A 151 -10.17 6.23 -8.50
N GLN A 152 -10.06 6.40 -9.82
CA GLN A 152 -10.94 7.28 -10.58
C GLN A 152 -12.40 6.84 -10.62
N GLU A 153 -12.67 5.54 -10.52
CA GLU A 153 -14.03 4.99 -10.54
C GLU A 153 -14.57 4.88 -9.10
N ALA A 154 -13.75 4.42 -8.17
CA ALA A 154 -14.15 4.24 -6.78
C ALA A 154 -14.54 5.56 -6.10
N PHE A 155 -13.78 6.63 -6.37
CA PHE A 155 -13.97 7.95 -5.77
C PHE A 155 -14.98 8.85 -6.48
N ASP A 156 -15.68 8.35 -7.50
CA ASP A 156 -16.89 8.99 -8.02
C ASP A 156 -18.08 8.87 -7.05
N ASP A 157 -17.96 7.95 -6.06
CA ASP A 157 -18.87 7.88 -4.92
C ASP A 157 -18.41 8.82 -3.80
N PRO A 158 -19.18 9.88 -3.49
CA PRO A 158 -18.79 10.90 -2.54
C PRO A 158 -18.69 10.38 -1.10
N GLN A 159 -19.54 9.41 -0.71
CA GLN A 159 -19.52 8.88 0.65
C GLN A 159 -18.27 8.02 0.86
N PHE A 160 -17.95 7.18 -0.13
CA PHE A 160 -16.75 6.36 -0.09
C PHE A 160 -15.47 7.21 -0.09
N LEU A 161 -15.42 8.27 -0.91
CA LEU A 161 -14.30 9.22 -0.93
C LEU A 161 -14.12 9.92 0.42
N GLU A 162 -15.21 10.35 1.07
CA GLU A 162 -15.14 10.99 2.39
C GLU A 162 -14.65 10.02 3.48
N ASP A 163 -15.15 8.78 3.48
CA ASP A 163 -14.65 7.74 4.41
C ASP A 163 -13.13 7.51 4.22
N CYS A 164 -12.66 7.48 2.98
CA CYS A 164 -11.23 7.35 2.66
C CYS A 164 -10.42 8.58 3.11
N ARG A 165 -10.94 9.80 2.98
CA ARG A 165 -10.28 11.03 3.45
C ARG A 165 -10.14 11.05 4.97
N GLN A 166 -11.18 10.64 5.69
CA GLN A 166 -11.12 10.54 7.15
C GLN A 166 -10.10 9.51 7.62
N GLU A 167 -10.01 8.37 6.93
CA GLU A 167 -9.00 7.36 7.24
C GLU A 167 -7.59 7.86 6.88
N GLU A 168 -7.42 8.52 5.74
CA GLU A 168 -6.14 9.13 5.34
C GLU A 168 -5.64 10.13 6.36
N GLN A 169 -6.49 10.98 6.94
CA GLN A 169 -6.07 11.95 7.95
C GLN A 169 -5.51 11.27 9.21
N LYS A 170 -6.05 10.11 9.62
CA LYS A 170 -5.52 9.33 10.74
C LYS A 170 -4.16 8.76 10.38
N VAL A 171 -4.04 8.14 9.19
CA VAL A 171 -2.81 7.51 8.72
C VAL A 171 -1.70 8.54 8.49
N ARG A 172 -2.03 9.73 7.97
CA ARG A 172 -1.12 10.87 7.83
C ARG A 172 -0.50 11.26 9.16
N LYS A 173 -1.29 11.33 10.24
CA LYS A 173 -0.78 11.62 11.58
C LYS A 173 0.20 10.54 12.06
N MET A 174 -0.13 9.26 11.85
CA MET A 174 0.77 8.16 12.20
C MET A 174 2.08 8.21 11.39
N VAL A 175 2.01 8.48 10.09
CA VAL A 175 3.21 8.64 9.25
C VAL A 175 4.03 9.84 9.71
N ALA A 176 3.40 10.97 10.00
CA ALA A 176 4.06 12.17 10.51
C ALA A 176 4.76 11.91 11.86
N GLU A 177 4.12 11.17 12.76
CA GLU A 177 4.72 10.76 14.03
C GLU A 177 5.91 9.81 13.84
N GLU A 178 5.84 8.88 12.89
CA GLU A 178 6.97 7.99 12.56
C GLU A 178 8.13 8.77 11.93
N LEU A 179 7.85 9.77 11.07
CA LEU A 179 8.88 10.68 10.56
C LEU A 179 9.54 11.47 11.68
N ARG A 180 8.75 12.05 12.58
CA ARG A 180 9.26 12.72 13.78
C ARG A 180 10.10 11.78 14.64
N ARG A 181 9.67 10.52 14.82
CA ARG A 181 10.42 9.52 15.59
C ARG A 181 11.77 9.20 14.96
N ARG A 182 11.82 9.08 13.63
CA ARG A 182 13.06 8.74 12.88
C ARG A 182 14.01 9.92 12.76
N PHE A 183 13.49 11.10 12.47
CA PHE A 183 14.28 12.25 11.99
C PHE A 183 14.19 13.48 12.90
N GLY A 184 13.25 13.52 13.84
CA GLY A 184 13.03 14.67 14.72
C GLY A 184 14.28 15.09 15.50
N LYS A 185 15.10 14.14 15.95
CA LYS A 185 16.36 14.43 16.66
C LYS A 185 17.37 15.23 15.82
N HIS A 186 17.26 15.17 14.49
CA HIS A 186 18.15 15.87 13.57
C HIS A 186 17.58 17.22 13.12
N SER A 187 16.26 17.42 13.26
CA SER A 187 15.56 18.62 12.81
C SER A 187 15.86 19.79 13.74
N SER A 188 16.28 20.91 13.17
CA SER A 188 16.52 22.17 13.86
C SER A 188 15.22 22.74 14.45
N SER A 189 14.13 22.62 13.70
CA SER A 189 12.79 23.06 14.07
C SER A 189 12.15 22.23 15.18
N GLU A 190 12.66 21.02 15.44
CA GLU A 190 12.25 20.19 16.59
C GLU A 190 13.05 20.45 17.86
N GLN A 191 14.22 21.09 17.80
CA GLN A 191 15.14 21.16 18.94
C GLN A 191 14.52 21.82 20.17
N ALA A 192 13.79 22.92 20.00
CA ALA A 192 13.11 23.59 21.11
C ALA A 192 12.09 22.67 21.80
N ARG A 193 11.34 21.87 21.02
CA ARG A 193 10.36 20.92 21.54
C ARG A 193 11.02 19.73 22.23
N ILE A 194 12.10 19.21 21.65
CA ILE A 194 12.87 18.12 22.26
C ILE A 194 13.47 18.57 23.59
N GLN A 195 14.12 19.73 23.64
CA GLN A 195 14.69 20.29 24.86
C GLN A 195 13.63 20.53 25.94
N ALA A 196 12.44 20.99 25.57
CA ALA A 196 11.33 21.16 26.51
C ALA A 196 10.83 19.82 27.09
N ILE A 197 10.84 18.75 26.29
CA ILE A 197 10.47 17.39 26.74
C ILE A 197 11.54 16.76 27.63
N GLU A 198 12.82 17.00 27.31
CA GLU A 198 13.97 16.46 28.04
C GLU A 198 14.36 17.28 29.27
N SER A 199 13.70 18.42 29.50
CA SER A 199 13.89 19.27 30.70
C SER A 199 13.47 18.54 31.97
N ASP A 200 14.22 18.76 33.06
CA ASP A 200 13.86 18.27 34.41
C ASP A 200 12.52 18.85 34.90
N ASP A 201 12.17 20.03 34.41
CA ASP A 201 10.88 20.71 34.64
C ASP A 201 10.24 21.05 33.29
N PRO A 202 9.49 20.11 32.67
CA PRO A 202 8.88 20.32 31.37
C PRO A 202 7.69 21.29 31.48
N PRO A 203 7.58 22.28 30.58
CA PRO A 203 6.46 23.22 30.61
C PRO A 203 5.13 22.51 30.33
N ALA A 204 4.05 23.01 30.92
CA ALA A 204 2.70 22.46 30.71
C ALA A 204 2.28 22.48 29.22
N GLU A 205 2.74 23.48 28.47
CA GLU A 205 2.57 23.58 27.02
C GLU A 205 3.94 23.48 26.35
N LEU A 206 4.09 22.49 25.46
CA LEU A 206 5.33 22.31 24.70
C LEU A 206 5.41 23.34 23.56
N PRO A 207 6.60 23.87 23.25
CA PRO A 207 6.77 24.74 22.10
C PRO A 207 6.44 23.99 20.79
N PRO A 208 6.00 24.71 19.75
CA PRO A 208 5.68 24.09 18.48
C PRO A 208 6.92 23.43 17.88
N GLY A 209 6.75 22.22 17.34
CA GLY A 209 7.76 21.53 16.54
C GLY A 209 7.56 21.74 15.05
N ARG A 210 8.35 21.03 14.25
CA ARG A 210 8.14 20.89 12.81
C ARG A 210 6.80 20.21 12.52
N ASP A 211 6.08 20.75 11.56
CA ASP A 211 4.85 20.15 11.06
C ASP A 211 5.17 19.00 10.08
N TRP A 212 5.48 17.82 10.62
CA TRP A 212 5.79 16.63 9.84
C TRP A 212 4.64 16.16 8.94
N ALA A 213 3.39 16.56 9.20
CA ALA A 213 2.25 16.18 8.37
C ALA A 213 2.28 16.86 6.99
N LYS A 214 2.97 18.00 6.86
CA LYS A 214 3.23 18.68 5.57
C LYS A 214 4.24 17.93 4.70
N GLU A 215 5.05 17.08 5.30
CA GLU A 215 6.04 16.27 4.59
C GLU A 215 5.47 14.93 4.09
N VAL A 216 4.18 14.69 4.33
CA VAL A 216 3.45 13.52 3.88
C VAL A 216 2.66 13.88 2.62
N ILE A 217 2.72 13.01 1.61
CA ILE A 217 1.81 13.06 0.46
C ILE A 217 0.90 11.83 0.50
N SER A 218 -0.29 11.96 -0.07
CA SER A 218 -1.28 10.88 -0.09
C SER A 218 -2.10 10.89 -1.36
N GLY A 219 -2.40 9.71 -1.91
CA GLY A 219 -3.12 9.63 -3.17
C GLY A 219 -3.09 8.24 -3.80
N THR A 220 -3.58 8.14 -5.02
CA THR A 220 -3.58 6.91 -5.81
C THR A 220 -2.85 7.12 -7.12
N HIS A 221 -2.27 6.06 -7.67
CA HIS A 221 -1.82 6.05 -9.05
C HIS A 221 -3.00 6.10 -10.04
N ALA A 222 -2.85 6.86 -11.12
CA ALA A 222 -3.81 6.91 -12.22
C ALA A 222 -4.03 5.53 -12.86
N ASN A 223 -2.97 4.73 -13.00
CA ASN A 223 -3.08 3.35 -13.44
C ASN A 223 -2.43 2.47 -12.37
N PRO A 224 -3.21 1.80 -11.52
CA PRO A 224 -2.65 1.05 -10.40
C PRO A 224 -1.91 -0.19 -10.88
N SER A 225 -0.74 -0.47 -10.29
CA SER A 225 0.05 -1.66 -10.61
C SER A 225 -0.57 -2.93 -10.02
N MET A 226 -1.21 -2.84 -8.85
CA MET A 226 -2.02 -3.90 -8.24
C MET A 226 -3.51 -3.74 -8.59
N ASN A 227 -4.26 -4.84 -8.58
CA ASN A 227 -5.70 -4.83 -8.89
C ASN A 227 -6.54 -4.21 -7.78
N HIS A 228 -6.07 -4.31 -6.53
CA HIS A 228 -6.84 -3.85 -5.40
C HIS A 228 -6.58 -2.38 -5.14
N LEU A 229 -7.61 -1.57 -4.94
CA LEU A 229 -7.51 -0.15 -4.60
C LEU A 229 -6.62 0.03 -3.38
N HIS A 230 -5.60 0.88 -3.52
CA HIS A 230 -4.68 1.22 -2.46
C HIS A 230 -4.40 2.72 -2.52
N ILE A 231 -4.56 3.38 -1.38
CA ILE A 231 -4.19 4.78 -1.19
C ILE A 231 -2.81 4.79 -0.58
N HIS A 232 -1.85 5.37 -1.28
CA HIS A 232 -0.52 5.58 -0.76
C HIS A 232 -0.55 6.72 0.25
N VAL A 233 0.11 6.54 1.40
CA VAL A 233 0.43 7.60 2.37
C VAL A 233 1.90 7.46 2.69
N LEU A 234 2.71 8.41 2.21
CA LEU A 234 4.16 8.31 2.24
C LEU A 234 4.81 9.65 2.48
N SER A 235 6.03 9.61 2.99
CA SER A 235 6.89 10.79 3.07
C SER A 235 7.34 11.25 1.68
N ARG A 236 7.50 12.56 1.50
CA ARG A 236 7.84 13.17 0.21
C ARG A 236 9.31 12.95 -0.20
N ASP A 237 10.17 12.41 0.67
CA ASP A 237 11.62 12.33 0.43
C ASP A 237 12.01 11.54 -0.83
N MET A 238 11.24 10.53 -1.22
CA MET A 238 11.52 9.65 -2.37
C MET A 238 12.86 8.90 -2.26
N VAL A 239 13.38 8.71 -1.04
CA VAL A 239 14.63 7.98 -0.79
C VAL A 239 14.33 6.59 -0.24
N SER A 240 14.61 5.57 -1.05
CA SER A 240 14.54 4.17 -0.62
C SER A 240 15.37 3.25 -1.51
N GLU A 241 15.70 2.06 -1.02
CA GLU A 241 16.38 1.02 -1.82
C GLU A 241 15.49 0.52 -2.98
N PRO A 242 14.17 0.28 -2.82
CA PRO A 242 13.27 -0.11 -3.91
C PRO A 242 12.99 0.97 -4.97
N MET A 243 13.40 2.22 -4.76
CA MET A 243 13.36 3.29 -5.76
C MET A 243 14.43 3.03 -6.84
N LYS A 244 14.10 2.22 -7.85
CA LYS A 244 15.07 1.66 -8.83
C LYS A 244 14.89 2.16 -10.26
N LYS A 245 13.65 2.39 -10.71
CA LYS A 245 13.33 2.74 -12.10
C LYS A 245 12.78 4.16 -12.17
N SER A 246 12.90 4.79 -13.34
CA SER A 246 12.31 6.12 -13.58
C SER A 246 10.80 6.13 -13.36
N ASN A 247 10.09 5.08 -13.79
CA ASN A 247 8.65 4.97 -13.57
C ASN A 247 8.28 4.91 -12.09
N HIS A 248 9.12 4.31 -11.22
CA HIS A 248 8.88 4.31 -9.77
C HIS A 248 8.94 5.73 -9.21
N TYR A 249 9.81 6.60 -9.74
CA TYR A 249 9.93 7.97 -9.27
C TYR A 249 8.83 8.85 -9.84
N LEU A 250 8.62 8.76 -11.16
CA LEU A 250 7.63 9.55 -11.88
C LEU A 250 6.21 9.23 -11.41
N SER A 251 5.92 8.00 -10.98
CA SER A 251 4.59 7.65 -10.48
C SER A 251 4.15 8.40 -9.23
N PHE A 252 5.08 8.97 -8.45
CA PHE A 252 4.79 9.77 -7.26
C PHE A 252 5.09 11.27 -7.42
N THR A 253 5.76 11.66 -8.51
CA THR A 253 6.26 13.04 -8.69
C THR A 253 5.67 13.75 -9.90
N THR A 254 4.74 13.10 -10.62
CA THR A 254 3.96 13.70 -11.70
C THR A 254 2.48 13.66 -11.37
N ASP A 255 1.67 14.20 -12.27
CA ASP A 255 0.20 14.12 -12.25
C ASP A 255 -0.36 12.69 -12.41
N PHE A 256 0.51 11.69 -12.56
CA PHE A 256 0.15 10.27 -12.41
C PHE A 256 -0.24 9.94 -10.96
N PHE A 257 0.33 10.65 -9.98
CA PHE A 257 -0.08 10.58 -8.58
C PHE A 257 -1.23 11.55 -8.32
N ILE A 258 -2.41 11.01 -8.02
CA ILE A 258 -3.63 11.81 -7.85
C ILE A 258 -3.93 11.90 -6.37
N GLY A 259 -3.84 13.11 -5.83
CA GLY A 259 -4.16 13.38 -4.42
C GLY A 259 -5.64 13.15 -4.11
N LEU A 260 -5.95 12.69 -2.89
CA LEU A 260 -7.35 12.50 -2.46
C LEU A 260 -8.17 13.80 -2.49
N ASP A 261 -7.51 14.94 -2.34
CA ASP A 261 -8.08 16.29 -2.44
C ASP A 261 -8.49 16.67 -3.86
N GLN A 262 -7.94 15.99 -4.88
CA GLN A 262 -8.22 16.25 -6.29
C GLN A 262 -9.40 15.45 -6.84
N TYR A 263 -9.91 14.48 -6.08
CA TYR A 263 -11.09 13.69 -6.43
C TYR A 263 -12.41 14.37 -6.00
N PRO A 264 -13.53 14.10 -6.68
CA PRO A 264 -13.64 13.31 -7.90
C PRO A 264 -13.05 14.05 -9.12
N LEU A 265 -12.52 13.31 -10.09
CA LEU A 265 -11.98 13.91 -11.30
C LEU A 265 -13.11 14.27 -12.28
N PRO A 266 -12.99 15.31 -13.11
CA PRO A 266 -13.87 15.50 -14.26
C PRO A 266 -13.86 14.29 -15.20
N SER A 267 -14.95 14.05 -15.93
CA SER A 267 -15.08 12.89 -16.83
C SER A 267 -14.10 12.91 -18.01
N ASP A 268 -13.67 14.10 -18.42
CA ASP A 268 -12.74 14.38 -19.52
C ASP A 268 -11.27 14.53 -19.06
N ASP A 269 -11.01 14.40 -17.75
CA ASP A 269 -9.67 14.50 -17.20
C ASP A 269 -8.74 13.41 -17.78
N HIS A 270 -7.59 13.82 -18.32
CA HIS A 270 -6.65 12.90 -18.99
C HIS A 270 -6.12 11.83 -18.04
N ARG A 271 -6.12 12.08 -16.72
CA ARG A 271 -5.66 11.11 -15.71
C ARG A 271 -6.61 9.94 -15.55
N ARG A 272 -7.86 10.03 -16.01
CA ARG A 272 -8.75 8.85 -16.14
C ARG A 272 -8.22 7.85 -17.19
N ASN A 273 -7.49 8.36 -18.18
CA ASN A 273 -6.90 7.61 -19.30
C ASN A 273 -5.40 7.93 -19.49
N TYR A 274 -4.62 7.90 -18.40
CA TYR A 274 -3.20 8.25 -18.44
C TYR A 274 -2.41 7.30 -19.34
N LYS A 275 -1.67 7.83 -20.33
CA LYS A 275 -1.01 7.02 -21.37
C LYS A 275 0.49 6.90 -21.20
N HIS A 276 1.18 8.00 -20.96
CA HIS A 276 2.64 8.05 -20.99
C HIS A 276 3.17 8.94 -19.87
N PHE A 277 4.21 8.46 -19.19
CA PHE A 277 4.99 9.30 -18.30
C PHE A 277 5.75 10.37 -19.10
N PRO A 278 6.08 11.51 -18.48
CA PRO A 278 7.07 12.42 -19.04
C PRO A 278 8.43 11.71 -19.17
N GLU A 279 9.26 12.16 -20.10
CA GLU A 279 10.55 11.52 -20.36
C GLU A 279 11.61 11.84 -19.30
N ASP A 280 11.51 13.03 -18.71
CA ASP A 280 12.52 13.61 -17.84
C ASP A 280 12.10 13.56 -16.37
N MET A 281 13.05 13.22 -15.49
CA MET A 281 12.86 13.28 -14.05
C MET A 281 13.36 14.60 -13.49
N TYR A 282 12.47 15.32 -12.81
CA TYR A 282 12.77 16.56 -12.11
C TYR A 282 12.76 16.30 -10.60
N CYS A 283 13.75 16.83 -9.88
CA CYS A 283 13.77 16.73 -8.43
C CYS A 283 12.52 17.40 -7.83
N TRP A 284 11.80 16.67 -7.00
CA TRP A 284 10.59 17.15 -6.33
C TRP A 284 10.82 18.39 -5.45
N ARG A 285 12.06 18.57 -4.94
CA ARG A 285 12.43 19.64 -4.00
C ARG A 285 12.97 20.86 -4.72
N CYS A 286 14.05 20.74 -5.48
CA CYS A 286 14.71 21.87 -6.13
C CYS A 286 14.36 22.09 -7.61
N GLY A 287 13.61 21.17 -8.24
CA GLY A 287 13.22 21.27 -9.65
C GLY A 287 14.34 20.99 -10.65
N LYS A 288 15.53 20.56 -10.23
CA LYS A 288 16.64 20.20 -11.14
C LYS A 288 16.27 19.01 -12.03
N ASN A 289 16.57 19.11 -13.32
CA ASN A 289 16.31 18.06 -14.31
C ASN A 289 17.48 17.04 -14.37
N PHE A 290 17.14 15.75 -14.35
CA PHE A 290 18.07 14.61 -14.45
C PHE A 290 17.87 13.78 -15.73
N GLY A 291 16.91 14.15 -16.58
CA GLY A 291 16.51 13.39 -17.76
C GLY A 291 16.16 11.96 -17.36
N ARG A 292 16.72 10.99 -18.07
CA ARG A 292 16.56 9.54 -17.78
C ARG A 292 17.67 8.96 -16.89
N LYS A 293 18.45 9.78 -16.18
CA LYS A 293 19.63 9.35 -15.41
C LYS A 293 19.27 9.04 -13.96
N MET A 294 18.60 7.91 -13.73
CA MET A 294 18.11 7.50 -12.40
C MET A 294 19.19 7.47 -11.32
N ALA A 295 20.38 6.95 -11.61
CA ALA A 295 21.48 6.90 -10.63
C ALA A 295 21.85 8.31 -10.12
N LYS A 296 22.00 9.28 -11.03
CA LYS A 296 22.31 10.68 -10.66
C LYS A 296 21.19 11.33 -9.86
N LEU A 297 19.94 11.00 -10.18
CA LEU A 297 18.80 11.46 -9.40
C LEU A 297 18.84 10.88 -7.98
N LYS A 298 19.14 9.59 -7.81
CA LYS A 298 19.24 8.96 -6.49
C LYS A 298 20.33 9.58 -5.63
N ASP A 299 21.51 9.83 -6.21
CA ASP A 299 22.61 10.49 -5.51
C ASP A 299 22.17 11.88 -5.02
N HIS A 300 21.49 12.63 -5.89
CA HIS A 300 20.96 13.95 -5.53
C HIS A 300 19.84 13.90 -4.49
N LEU A 301 18.90 12.95 -4.58
CA LEU A 301 17.84 12.78 -3.58
C LEU A 301 18.41 12.43 -2.20
N ALA A 302 19.53 11.71 -2.14
CA ALA A 302 20.23 11.47 -0.88
C ALA A 302 20.80 12.76 -0.27
N GLU A 303 21.37 13.65 -1.09
CA GLU A 303 21.82 14.97 -0.65
C GLU A 303 20.63 15.83 -0.16
N GLU A 304 19.55 15.88 -0.94
CA GLU A 304 18.32 16.61 -0.58
C GLU A 304 17.71 16.09 0.72
N PHE A 305 17.76 14.78 0.95
CA PHE A 305 17.28 14.15 2.18
C PHE A 305 18.12 14.51 3.42
N GLU A 306 19.45 14.55 3.27
CA GLU A 306 20.34 14.96 4.37
C GLU A 306 20.10 16.40 4.81
N GLU A 307 19.75 17.29 3.88
CA GLU A 307 19.38 18.67 4.21
C GLU A 307 17.95 18.75 4.75
N TRP A 308 16.99 18.09 4.09
CA TRP A 308 15.59 18.05 4.49
C TRP A 308 15.39 17.54 5.92
N LYS A 309 16.13 16.53 6.37
CA LYS A 309 15.97 15.99 7.74
C LYS A 309 16.53 16.92 8.83
N LYS A 310 17.38 17.90 8.45
CA LYS A 310 17.97 18.89 9.38
C LYS A 310 17.11 20.12 9.57
N GLU A 311 16.18 20.39 8.65
CA GLU A 311 15.17 21.46 8.81
C GLU A 311 14.33 21.22 10.05
#